data_AF-A0A480A6E9-F1
#
_entry.id   AF-A0A480A6E9-F1
#
_cell.length_a   1.000
_cell.length_b   1.000
_cell.length_c   1.000
_cell.angle_alpha   90.00
_cell.angle_beta   90.00
_cell.angle_gamma   90.00
#
_symmetry.space_group_name_H-M   'P 1'
#
loop_
_entity.id
_entity.type
_entity.pdbx_description
1 polymer ?
#
loop_
_entity_poly.entity_id
_entity_poly.type
_entity_poly.pdbx_seq_one_letter_code
_entity_poly.pdbx_strand_id
1 'polypeptide(L)'
;MKIQICLTCQNVSQANKIAEVAAYNIKQIMSNLTTINRLQNIIFSLFLALMMILIVPGTSWASSLGVESGSLKPCPTSPNCVVSQNADTKHTIQPITYHVARDQARETLLKVLTVVPRTEVIEQADNYIHAISKSRIFKFVDDLEFYFPSNESLIHIRSSSRVGDSDFGVNRTRLEQIRLALKDLNI
;
A
#
# COMPACT_ATOMS: atom_id res chain seq x y z
N MET A 1 11.67 80.94 40.16
CA MET A 1 11.06 79.63 40.50
C MET A 1 10.01 79.12 39.49
N LYS A 2 9.25 79.98 38.79
CA LYS A 2 8.20 79.53 37.83
C LYS A 2 8.72 78.90 36.51
N ILE A 3 9.90 79.29 36.02
CA ILE A 3 10.44 78.83 34.73
C ILE A 3 10.94 77.37 34.80
N GLN A 4 11.57 76.97 35.92
CA GLN A 4 12.09 75.62 36.12
C GLN A 4 10.97 74.55 36.12
N ILE A 5 9.80 74.88 36.69
CA ILE A 5 8.63 73.99 36.77
C ILE A 5 8.06 73.70 35.36
N CYS A 6 8.06 74.71 34.48
CA CYS A 6 7.52 74.59 33.13
C CYS A 6 8.35 73.64 32.23
N LEU A 7 9.68 73.72 32.32
CA LEU A 7 10.60 72.85 31.58
C LEU A 7 10.47 71.38 32.01
N THR A 8 10.29 71.11 33.32
CA THR A 8 10.01 69.74 33.80
C THR A 8 8.68 69.19 33.29
N CYS A 9 7.62 70.00 33.19
CA CYS A 9 6.34 69.57 32.63
C CYS A 9 6.41 69.24 31.13
N GLN A 10 7.16 70.02 30.35
CA GLN A 10 7.37 69.75 28.92
C GLN A 10 8.18 68.46 28.70
N ASN A 11 9.23 68.23 29.49
CA ASN A 11 10.04 67.01 29.40
C ASN A 11 9.23 65.75 29.78
N VAL A 12 8.40 65.81 30.82
CA VAL A 12 7.50 64.70 31.20
C VAL A 12 6.44 64.44 30.12
N SER A 13 5.86 65.49 29.54
CA SER A 13 4.89 65.37 28.43
C SER A 13 5.51 64.73 27.19
N GLN A 14 6.75 65.09 26.85
CA GLN A 14 7.47 64.52 25.72
C GLN A 14 7.87 63.05 25.98
N ALA A 15 8.32 62.72 27.19
CA ALA A 15 8.61 61.34 27.58
C ALA A 15 7.37 60.44 27.53
N ASN A 16 6.21 60.93 27.98
CA ASN A 16 4.94 60.20 27.91
C ASN A 16 4.51 59.92 26.47
N LYS A 17 4.65 60.88 25.56
CA LYS A 17 4.36 60.68 24.12
C LYS A 17 5.29 59.63 23.50
N ILE A 18 6.57 59.64 23.84
CA ILE A 18 7.53 58.63 23.36
C ILE A 18 7.15 57.23 23.88
N ALA A 19 6.77 57.13 25.16
CA ALA A 19 6.32 55.88 25.76
C ALA A 19 5.03 55.34 25.10
N GLU A 20 4.07 56.22 24.77
CA GLU A 20 2.84 55.83 24.05
C GLU A 20 3.13 55.31 22.64
N VAL A 21 4.00 55.98 21.89
CA VAL A 21 4.40 55.54 20.54
C VAL A 21 5.16 54.20 20.61
N ALA A 22 6.05 54.04 21.57
CA ALA A 22 6.76 52.78 21.80
C ALA A 22 5.78 51.64 22.15
N ALA A 23 4.83 51.89 23.04
CA ALA A 23 3.80 50.91 23.41
C ALA A 23 2.90 50.54 22.23
N TYR A 24 2.55 51.50 21.36
CA TYR A 24 1.79 51.25 20.14
C TYR A 24 2.58 50.35 19.17
N ASN A 25 3.86 50.67 18.92
CA ASN A 25 4.72 49.87 18.05
C ASN A 25 4.93 48.45 18.57
N ILE A 26 5.13 48.27 19.88
CA ILE A 26 5.25 46.95 20.51
C ILE A 26 3.96 46.14 20.33
N LYS A 27 2.79 46.75 20.57
CA LYS A 27 1.50 46.08 20.34
C LYS A 27 1.31 45.66 18.88
N GLN A 28 1.71 46.51 17.93
CA GLN A 28 1.66 46.17 16.51
C GLN A 28 2.60 45.02 16.14
N ILE A 29 3.82 45.00 16.67
CA ILE A 29 4.77 43.90 16.46
C ILE A 29 4.21 42.60 17.05
N MET A 30 3.67 42.63 18.28
CA MET A 30 3.05 41.45 18.89
C MET A 30 1.84 40.96 18.09
N SER A 31 0.98 41.86 17.61
CA SER A 31 -0.15 41.53 16.74
C SER A 31 0.30 40.84 15.44
N ASN A 32 1.32 41.40 14.79
CA ASN A 32 1.89 40.81 13.57
C ASN A 32 2.51 39.43 13.84
N LEU A 33 3.25 39.25 14.94
CA LEU A 33 3.80 37.96 15.35
C LEU A 33 2.70 36.92 15.62
N THR A 34 1.61 37.31 16.30
CA THR A 34 0.47 36.39 16.51
C THR A 34 -0.24 36.02 15.20
N THR A 35 -0.31 36.94 14.25
CA THR A 35 -0.89 36.70 12.92
C THR A 35 -0.02 35.76 12.11
N ILE A 36 1.31 35.92 12.13
CA ILE A 36 2.27 35.02 11.49
C ILE A 36 2.16 33.60 12.06
N ASN A 37 2.11 33.46 13.39
CA ASN A 37 1.96 32.15 14.04
C ASN A 37 0.63 31.46 13.67
N ARG A 38 -0.48 32.22 13.58
CA ARG A 38 -1.76 31.69 13.11
C ARG A 38 -1.69 31.20 11.66
N LEU A 39 -1.05 31.97 10.79
CA LEU A 39 -0.88 31.60 9.39
C LEU A 39 -0.01 30.35 9.24
N GLN A 40 1.09 30.26 9.99
CA GLN A 40 1.95 29.07 10.04
C GLN A 40 1.17 27.84 10.50
N ASN A 41 0.34 27.96 11.55
CA ASN A 41 -0.48 26.85 12.04
C ASN A 41 -1.53 26.41 11.01
N ILE A 42 -2.12 27.35 10.27
CA ILE A 42 -3.06 27.03 9.18
C ILE A 42 -2.34 26.28 8.06
N ILE A 43 -1.19 26.79 7.59
CA ILE A 43 -0.39 26.13 6.54
C ILE A 43 0.03 24.73 6.98
N PHE A 44 0.50 24.58 8.21
CA PHE A 44 0.90 23.30 8.77
C PHE A 44 -0.28 22.32 8.87
N SER A 45 -1.46 22.80 9.30
CA SER A 45 -2.68 21.98 9.37
C SER A 45 -3.15 21.54 7.97
N LEU A 46 -3.09 22.43 6.98
CA LEU A 46 -3.41 22.10 5.58
C LEU A 46 -2.43 21.08 4.99
N PHE A 47 -1.14 21.24 5.28
CA PHE A 47 -0.10 20.29 4.87
C PHE A 47 -0.34 18.90 5.48
N LEU A 48 -0.63 18.82 6.78
CA LEU A 48 -0.98 17.57 7.46
C LEU A 48 -2.26 16.93 6.89
N ALA A 49 -3.30 17.72 6.62
CA ALA A 49 -4.52 17.21 6.01
C ALA A 49 -4.27 16.66 4.59
N LEU A 50 -3.45 17.33 3.78
CA LEU A 50 -3.06 16.86 2.46
C LEU A 50 -2.26 15.55 2.52
N MET A 51 -1.33 15.43 3.47
CA MET A 51 -0.59 14.19 3.69
C MET A 51 -1.51 13.04 4.08
N MET A 52 -2.53 13.27 4.92
CA MET A 52 -3.51 12.24 5.28
C MET A 52 -4.34 11.77 4.08
N ILE A 53 -4.68 12.66 3.14
CA ILE A 53 -5.38 12.28 1.89
C ILE A 53 -4.52 11.34 1.03
N LEU A 54 -3.20 11.55 0.99
CA LEU A 54 -2.27 10.69 0.25
C LEU A 54 -2.00 9.33 0.91
N ILE A 55 -2.38 9.16 2.19
CA ILE A 55 -2.19 7.92 2.96
C ILE A 55 -3.48 7.08 2.99
N VAL A 56 -4.63 7.61 2.55
CA VAL A 56 -5.84 6.79 2.39
C VAL A 56 -5.51 5.73 1.34
N PRO A 57 -5.48 4.43 1.69
CA PRO A 57 -5.24 3.39 0.71
C PRO A 57 -6.36 3.49 -0.30
N GLY A 58 -6.01 3.94 -1.51
CA GLY A 58 -6.92 3.94 -2.64
C GLY A 58 -7.59 2.58 -2.67
N THR A 59 -8.93 2.59 -2.67
CA THR A 59 -9.78 1.41 -2.77
C THR A 59 -9.08 0.42 -3.68
N SER A 60 -8.55 -0.66 -3.11
CA SER A 60 -7.88 -1.72 -3.87
C SER A 60 -8.87 -2.09 -4.97
N TRP A 61 -8.52 -1.76 -6.21
CA TRP A 61 -9.32 -2.15 -7.35
C TRP A 61 -9.47 -3.65 -7.20
N ALA A 62 -10.71 -4.11 -7.06
CA ALA A 62 -10.97 -5.53 -6.90
C ALA A 62 -10.38 -6.21 -8.12
N SER A 63 -9.20 -6.82 -7.97
CA SER A 63 -8.73 -7.82 -8.90
C SER A 63 -9.83 -8.86 -8.90
N SER A 64 -10.56 -8.99 -10.00
CA SER A 64 -11.53 -10.07 -10.11
C SER A 64 -10.74 -11.37 -9.94
N LEU A 65 -11.03 -12.11 -8.88
CA LEU A 65 -10.43 -13.40 -8.55
C LEU A 65 -11.34 -14.53 -9.03
N GLY A 66 -10.82 -15.75 -8.98
CA GLY A 66 -11.55 -16.97 -9.23
C GLY A 66 -11.52 -17.42 -10.67
N VAL A 67 -12.37 -18.41 -10.93
CA VAL A 67 -12.51 -19.09 -12.21
C VAL A 67 -13.75 -18.55 -12.91
N GLU A 68 -13.58 -18.10 -14.15
CA GLU A 68 -14.68 -17.67 -15.01
C GLU A 68 -14.64 -18.47 -16.30
N SER A 69 -15.78 -19.04 -16.69
CA SER A 69 -15.90 -19.85 -17.91
C SER A 69 -14.84 -20.97 -18.02
N GLY A 70 -14.49 -21.57 -16.87
CA GLY A 70 -13.52 -22.68 -16.79
C GLY A 70 -12.05 -22.27 -16.89
N SER A 71 -11.71 -20.98 -16.75
CA SER A 71 -10.33 -20.49 -16.73
C SER A 71 -10.10 -19.49 -15.61
N LEU A 72 -8.86 -19.43 -15.12
CA LEU A 72 -8.41 -18.33 -14.27
C LEU A 72 -8.49 -17.00 -15.02
N LYS A 73 -8.76 -15.93 -14.28
CA LYS A 73 -8.78 -14.57 -14.85
C LYS A 73 -7.43 -14.22 -15.49
N PRO A 74 -7.42 -13.51 -16.63
CA PRO A 74 -6.17 -13.10 -17.26
C PRO A 74 -5.41 -12.11 -16.37
N CYS A 75 -4.11 -12.00 -16.59
CA CYS A 75 -3.33 -10.93 -15.97
C CYS A 75 -3.73 -9.56 -16.55
N PRO A 76 -3.76 -8.50 -15.72
CA PRO A 76 -3.81 -7.14 -16.22
C PRO A 76 -2.54 -6.80 -17.02
N THR A 77 -2.48 -5.60 -17.59
CA THR A 77 -1.30 -5.13 -18.35
C THR A 77 -0.07 -4.87 -17.47
N SER A 78 -0.24 -4.82 -16.15
CA SER A 78 0.85 -4.58 -15.20
C SER A 78 1.74 -5.82 -15.02
N PRO A 79 3.07 -5.65 -14.89
CA PRO A 79 4.03 -6.75 -14.93
C PRO A 79 4.06 -7.63 -13.66
N ASN A 80 3.33 -7.23 -12.62
CA ASN A 80 3.26 -7.90 -11.31
C ASN A 80 2.20 -9.02 -11.26
N CYS A 81 1.95 -9.67 -12.39
CA CYS A 81 1.05 -10.82 -12.49
C CYS A 81 1.65 -11.91 -13.36
N VAL A 82 1.39 -13.17 -13.02
CA VAL A 82 1.63 -14.31 -13.91
C VAL A 82 0.44 -15.26 -13.90
N VAL A 83 0.16 -15.91 -15.03
CA VAL A 83 -0.94 -16.84 -15.19
C VAL A 83 -0.59 -17.94 -16.18
N SER A 84 -1.06 -19.17 -15.94
CA SER A 84 -0.76 -20.31 -16.82
C SER A 84 -1.71 -20.46 -18.00
N GLN A 85 -2.88 -19.82 -17.94
CA GLN A 85 -3.91 -19.87 -18.98
C GLN A 85 -4.01 -18.53 -19.70
N ASN A 86 -4.21 -18.57 -21.02
CA ASN A 86 -4.47 -17.39 -21.86
C ASN A 86 -3.47 -16.22 -21.65
N ALA A 87 -2.22 -16.56 -21.34
CA ALA A 87 -1.21 -15.57 -20.99
C ALA A 87 -0.47 -15.04 -22.23
N ASP A 88 -0.09 -13.78 -22.19
CA ASP A 88 0.90 -13.24 -23.11
C ASP A 88 2.33 -13.68 -22.73
N THR A 89 3.30 -13.28 -23.55
CA THR A 89 4.72 -13.65 -23.38
C THR A 89 5.35 -13.15 -22.08
N LYS A 90 4.82 -12.08 -21.46
CA LYS A 90 5.36 -11.49 -20.23
C LYS A 90 4.75 -12.15 -18.98
N HIS A 91 3.46 -12.47 -19.04
CA HIS A 91 2.70 -12.99 -17.91
C HIS A 91 2.63 -14.53 -17.87
N THR A 92 3.09 -15.23 -18.90
CA THR A 92 3.01 -16.70 -18.96
C THR A 92 3.80 -17.40 -17.85
N ILE A 93 3.25 -18.45 -17.25
CA ILE A 93 3.95 -19.39 -16.36
C ILE A 93 3.46 -20.82 -16.64
N GLN A 94 4.30 -21.83 -16.41
CA GLN A 94 3.87 -23.21 -16.62
C GLN A 94 2.89 -23.67 -15.55
N PRO A 95 1.83 -24.43 -15.90
CA PRO A 95 0.97 -25.06 -14.91
C PRO A 95 1.72 -26.16 -14.15
N ILE A 96 1.13 -26.65 -13.07
CA ILE A 96 1.65 -27.80 -12.32
C ILE A 96 1.03 -29.07 -12.88
N THR A 97 1.83 -29.94 -13.50
CA THR A 97 1.39 -31.29 -13.89
C THR A 97 1.39 -32.22 -12.69
N TYR A 98 0.43 -33.13 -12.61
CA TYR A 98 0.43 -34.22 -11.63
C TYR A 98 0.03 -35.55 -12.27
N HIS A 99 0.46 -36.66 -11.68
CA HIS A 99 0.21 -38.03 -12.14
C HIS A 99 -0.47 -38.90 -11.07
N VAL A 100 -0.59 -38.39 -9.84
CA VAL A 100 -1.33 -39.01 -8.75
C VAL A 100 -2.83 -38.71 -8.82
N ALA A 101 -3.62 -39.24 -7.88
CA ALA A 101 -5.03 -38.86 -7.75
C ALA A 101 -5.18 -37.36 -7.48
N ARG A 102 -6.20 -36.72 -8.07
CA ARG A 102 -6.45 -35.27 -7.95
C ARG A 102 -6.50 -34.79 -6.50
N ASP A 103 -7.15 -35.55 -5.63
CA ASP A 103 -7.26 -35.21 -4.21
C ASP A 103 -5.89 -35.27 -3.50
N GLN A 104 -5.05 -36.25 -3.85
CA GLN A 104 -3.69 -36.36 -3.34
C GLN A 104 -2.81 -35.18 -3.81
N ALA A 105 -2.94 -34.77 -5.08
CA ALA A 105 -2.25 -33.58 -5.59
C ALA A 105 -2.70 -32.31 -4.85
N ARG A 106 -4.02 -32.16 -4.63
CA ARG A 106 -4.63 -31.05 -3.89
C ARG A 106 -4.15 -30.99 -2.43
N GLU A 107 -4.14 -32.12 -1.73
CA GLU A 107 -3.62 -32.20 -0.36
C GLU A 107 -2.13 -31.87 -0.27
N THR A 108 -1.35 -32.32 -1.26
CA THR A 108 0.09 -32.03 -1.32
C THR A 108 0.33 -30.54 -1.55
N LEU A 109 -0.43 -29.90 -2.44
CA LEU A 109 -0.38 -28.45 -2.63
C LEU A 109 -0.68 -27.72 -1.33
N LEU A 110 -1.75 -28.08 -0.61
CA LEU A 110 -2.11 -27.45 0.66
C LEU A 110 -0.98 -27.56 1.69
N LYS A 111 -0.35 -28.73 1.80
CA LYS A 111 0.82 -28.94 2.67
C LYS A 111 1.98 -28.03 2.27
N VAL A 112 2.30 -27.94 0.97
CA VAL A 112 3.34 -27.02 0.46
C VAL A 112 3.01 -25.58 0.83
N LEU A 113 1.77 -25.12 0.62
CA LEU A 113 1.37 -23.75 0.94
C LEU A 113 1.57 -23.39 2.41
N THR A 114 1.47 -24.35 3.34
CA THR A 114 1.71 -24.11 4.78
C THR A 114 3.16 -23.78 5.13
N VAL A 115 4.12 -24.20 4.30
CA VAL A 115 5.55 -23.95 4.51
C VAL A 115 6.10 -22.83 3.62
N VAL A 116 5.32 -22.33 2.67
CA VAL A 116 5.68 -21.15 1.89
C VAL A 116 5.64 -19.92 2.79
N PRO A 117 6.74 -19.13 2.90
CA PRO A 117 6.79 -18.01 3.82
C PRO A 117 5.70 -16.96 3.58
N ARG A 118 5.01 -16.57 4.65
CA ARG A 118 3.98 -15.50 4.67
C ARG A 118 2.81 -15.78 3.71
N THR A 119 2.49 -17.05 3.48
CA THR A 119 1.34 -17.48 2.71
C THR A 119 0.24 -17.99 3.62
N GLU A 120 -1.01 -17.64 3.31
CA GLU A 120 -2.21 -18.01 4.07
C GLU A 120 -3.29 -18.43 3.09
N VAL A 121 -3.89 -19.61 3.29
CA VAL A 121 -5.00 -20.10 2.46
C VAL A 121 -6.29 -19.44 2.95
N ILE A 122 -7.00 -18.74 2.04
CA ILE A 122 -8.21 -17.97 2.35
C ILE A 122 -9.47 -18.69 1.87
N GLU A 123 -9.39 -19.44 0.77
CA GLU A 123 -10.52 -20.20 0.23
C GLU A 123 -10.07 -21.59 -0.23
N GLN A 124 -10.92 -22.58 0.02
CA GLN A 124 -10.76 -23.94 -0.43
C GLN A 124 -12.10 -24.46 -0.94
N ALA A 125 -12.19 -24.64 -2.25
CA ALA A 125 -13.27 -25.34 -2.93
C ALA A 125 -12.75 -26.64 -3.56
N ASP A 126 -13.65 -27.42 -4.15
CA ASP A 126 -13.31 -28.73 -4.75
C ASP A 126 -12.37 -28.61 -5.95
N ASN A 127 -12.50 -27.53 -6.72
CA ASN A 127 -11.70 -27.28 -7.92
C ASN A 127 -10.83 -26.03 -7.83
N TYR A 128 -10.80 -25.35 -6.69
CA TYR A 128 -10.17 -24.05 -6.56
C TYR A 128 -9.59 -23.82 -5.17
N ILE A 129 -8.39 -23.28 -5.11
CA ILE A 129 -7.76 -22.81 -3.87
C ILE A 129 -7.29 -21.38 -4.08
N HIS A 130 -7.65 -20.50 -3.15
CA HIS A 130 -7.13 -19.14 -3.06
C HIS A 130 -6.28 -19.00 -1.81
N ALA A 131 -5.07 -18.48 -1.99
CA ALA A 131 -4.19 -18.08 -0.91
C ALA A 131 -3.70 -16.65 -1.12
N ILE A 132 -3.28 -16.01 -0.05
CA ILE A 132 -2.61 -14.71 -0.10
C ILE A 132 -1.17 -14.85 0.37
N SER A 133 -0.25 -14.10 -0.23
CA SER A 133 1.13 -13.97 0.25
C SER A 133 1.45 -12.51 0.54
N LYS A 134 2.16 -12.24 1.64
CA LYS A 134 2.54 -10.87 2.03
C LYS A 134 4.03 -10.62 1.82
N SER A 135 4.40 -9.51 1.19
CA SER A 135 5.80 -9.11 1.05
C SER A 135 6.44 -8.80 2.41
N ARG A 136 7.76 -9.02 2.55
CA ARG A 136 8.43 -8.95 3.87
C ARG A 136 8.40 -7.54 4.47
N ILE A 137 8.80 -6.55 3.67
CA ILE A 137 9.06 -5.17 4.10
C ILE A 137 7.78 -4.33 4.00
N PHE A 138 7.20 -4.25 2.81
CA PHE A 138 6.07 -3.35 2.53
C PHE A 138 4.69 -3.99 2.73
N LYS A 139 4.62 -5.28 3.08
CA LYS A 139 3.37 -6.02 3.32
C LYS A 139 2.37 -5.99 2.16
N PHE A 140 2.84 -5.75 0.93
CA PHE A 140 2.02 -5.90 -0.28
C PHE A 140 1.42 -7.29 -0.32
N VAL A 141 0.13 -7.35 -0.66
CA VAL A 141 -0.64 -8.58 -0.71
C VAL A 141 -0.67 -9.06 -2.16
N ASP A 142 -0.21 -10.27 -2.36
CA ASP A 142 -0.30 -11.00 -3.62
C ASP A 142 -1.37 -12.09 -3.47
N ASP A 143 -2.30 -12.17 -4.42
CA ASP A 143 -3.23 -13.29 -4.53
C ASP A 143 -2.52 -14.44 -5.25
N LEU A 144 -2.74 -15.67 -4.78
CA LEU A 144 -2.30 -16.94 -5.36
C LEU A 144 -3.54 -17.80 -5.62
N GLU A 145 -3.73 -18.21 -6.86
CA GLU A 145 -4.90 -18.98 -7.27
C GLU A 145 -4.46 -20.28 -7.92
N PHE A 146 -5.11 -21.37 -7.52
CA PHE A 146 -4.84 -22.71 -8.01
C PHE A 146 -6.16 -23.33 -8.47
N TYR A 147 -6.29 -23.58 -9.76
CA TYR A 147 -7.48 -24.14 -10.38
C TYR A 147 -7.21 -25.57 -10.87
N PHE A 148 -8.08 -26.50 -10.46
CA PHE A 148 -8.04 -27.93 -10.76
C PHE A 148 -9.18 -28.28 -11.73
N PRO A 149 -8.97 -28.15 -13.05
CA PRO A 149 -9.95 -28.64 -14.04
C PRO A 149 -10.29 -30.12 -13.83
N SER A 150 -11.51 -30.52 -14.17
CA SER A 150 -11.99 -31.90 -13.96
C SER A 150 -11.52 -32.87 -15.05
N ASN A 151 -11.11 -32.36 -16.20
CA ASN A 151 -10.77 -33.09 -17.42
C ASN A 151 -9.25 -33.20 -17.66
N GLU A 152 -8.42 -32.63 -16.79
CA GLU A 152 -6.97 -32.54 -16.99
C GLU A 152 -6.21 -32.81 -15.68
N SER A 153 -5.09 -33.53 -15.79
CA SER A 153 -4.17 -33.77 -14.65
C SER A 153 -3.18 -32.62 -14.47
N LEU A 154 -3.71 -31.40 -14.45
CA LEU A 154 -2.96 -30.15 -14.32
C LEU A 154 -3.59 -29.26 -13.24
N ILE A 155 -2.77 -28.42 -12.61
CA ILE A 155 -3.18 -27.31 -11.76
C ILE A 155 -2.81 -26.04 -12.50
N HIS A 156 -3.82 -25.29 -12.95
CA HIS A 156 -3.61 -23.95 -13.47
C HIS A 156 -3.33 -22.99 -12.32
N ILE A 157 -2.39 -22.08 -12.54
CA ILE A 157 -1.90 -21.19 -11.50
C ILE A 157 -1.92 -19.74 -11.95
N ARG A 158 -2.26 -18.86 -11.03
CA ARG A 158 -2.15 -17.41 -11.18
C ARG A 158 -1.60 -16.79 -9.91
N SER A 159 -0.78 -15.76 -10.07
CA SER A 159 -0.39 -14.90 -8.96
C SER A 159 -0.40 -13.45 -9.40
N SER A 160 -1.02 -12.57 -8.61
CA SER A 160 -1.18 -11.15 -8.93
C SER A 160 -1.08 -10.31 -7.67
N SER A 161 -0.26 -9.26 -7.69
CA SER A 161 -0.27 -8.26 -6.62
C SER A 161 -1.54 -7.42 -6.67
N ARG A 162 -2.08 -7.04 -5.51
CA ARG A 162 -3.28 -6.17 -5.42
C ARG A 162 -2.97 -4.69 -5.70
N VAL A 163 -1.72 -4.28 -5.51
CA VAL A 163 -1.24 -2.90 -5.66
C VAL A 163 0.20 -2.88 -6.16
N GLY A 164 0.59 -1.75 -6.76
CA GLY A 164 1.93 -1.48 -7.25
C GLY A 164 2.10 -1.76 -8.74
N ASP A 165 3.19 -1.21 -9.32
CA ASP A 165 3.47 -1.29 -10.76
C ASP A 165 4.49 -2.37 -11.12
N SER A 166 5.16 -2.98 -10.12
CA SER A 166 6.12 -4.06 -10.31
C SER A 166 6.36 -4.80 -8.99
N ASP A 167 6.57 -6.11 -9.09
CA ASP A 167 6.93 -7.00 -7.99
C ASP A 167 8.37 -7.54 -8.12
N PHE A 168 9.14 -7.05 -9.10
CA PHE A 168 10.47 -7.58 -9.46
C PHE A 168 10.49 -9.10 -9.70
N GLY A 169 9.38 -9.67 -10.18
CA GLY A 169 9.26 -11.10 -10.46
C GLY A 169 8.97 -11.98 -9.24
N VAL A 170 8.69 -11.39 -8.08
CA VAL A 170 8.40 -12.14 -6.84
C VAL A 170 7.25 -13.14 -7.02
N ASN A 171 6.18 -12.78 -7.73
CA ASN A 171 5.04 -13.67 -7.98
C ASN A 171 5.44 -14.88 -8.83
N ARG A 172 6.21 -14.64 -9.89
CA ARG A 172 6.78 -15.70 -10.73
C ARG A 172 7.69 -16.62 -9.92
N THR A 173 8.65 -16.06 -9.20
CA THR A 173 9.59 -16.84 -8.38
C THR A 173 8.87 -17.71 -7.36
N ARG A 174 7.85 -17.17 -6.68
CA ARG A 174 7.06 -17.91 -5.69
C ARG A 174 6.30 -19.08 -6.31
N LEU A 175 5.62 -18.86 -7.43
CA LEU A 175 4.90 -19.93 -8.10
C LEU A 175 5.84 -21.01 -8.65
N GLU A 176 7.01 -20.65 -9.19
CA GLU A 176 7.99 -21.65 -9.61
C GLU A 176 8.56 -22.43 -8.42
N GLN A 177 8.79 -21.79 -7.27
CA GLN A 177 9.19 -22.51 -6.04
C GLN A 177 8.14 -23.53 -5.61
N ILE A 178 6.86 -23.15 -5.63
CA ILE A 178 5.75 -24.08 -5.34
C ILE A 178 5.73 -25.21 -6.36
N ARG A 179 5.82 -24.90 -7.66
CA ARG A 179 5.79 -25.88 -8.74
C ARG A 179 6.94 -26.89 -8.66
N LEU A 180 8.14 -26.42 -8.34
CA LEU A 180 9.31 -27.28 -8.12
C LEU A 180 9.16 -28.12 -6.85
N ALA A 181 8.63 -27.56 -5.76
CA ALA A 181 8.37 -28.32 -4.54
C ALA A 181 7.36 -29.47 -4.78
N LEU A 182 6.28 -29.23 -5.53
CA LEU A 182 5.35 -30.30 -5.91
C LEU A 182 6.04 -31.36 -6.78
N LYS A 183 6.89 -30.93 -7.73
CA LYS A 183 7.67 -31.86 -8.56
C LYS A 183 8.62 -32.72 -7.72
N ASP A 184 9.31 -32.13 -6.75
CA ASP A 184 10.26 -32.83 -5.86
C ASP A 184 9.55 -33.81 -4.91
N LEU A 185 8.29 -33.52 -4.55
CA LEU A 185 7.41 -34.43 -3.84
C LEU A 185 6.84 -35.55 -4.73
N ASN A 186 7.23 -35.58 -6.00
CA ASN A 186 6.88 -36.60 -6.98
C ASN A 186 5.36 -36.83 -7.07
N ILE A 187 4.61 -35.74 -7.24
CA ILE A 187 3.17 -35.79 -7.53
C ILE A 187 2.83 -35.52 -8.99
#